data_AF-A0A938J6Y6-F1
#
_entry.id   AF-A0A938J6Y6-F1
#
_cell.length_a   1.000
_cell.length_b   1.000
_cell.length_c   1.000
_cell.angle_alpha   90.00
_cell.angle_beta   90.00
_cell.angle_gamma   90.00
#
_symmetry.space_group_name_H-M   'P 1'
#
loop_
_entity.id
_entity.type
_entity.pdbx_description
1 polymer ?
#
loop_
_entity_poly.entity_id
_entity_poly.type
_entity_poly.pdbx_seq_one_letter_code
_entity_poly.pdbx_strand_id
1 'polypeptide(L)'
;MGIDPDAVGRALDAHNPPEQQQFQTMLFSKIVPECKKLGLLDASGGWLRERFTETGVIQFEDWVDTGEEYALLDEVSRDRDAQSA
;
A
#
# COMPACT_ATOMS: atom_id res chain seq x y z
N MET A 1 -10.61 -20.83 20.75
CA MET A 1 -11.24 -19.86 19.82
C MET A 1 -10.47 -19.94 18.52
N GLY A 2 -10.85 -20.85 17.62
CA GLY A 2 -10.19 -21.05 16.34
C GLY A 2 -11.17 -20.63 15.27
N ILE A 3 -10.94 -19.46 14.68
CA ILE A 3 -11.73 -19.00 13.55
C ILE A 3 -11.09 -19.63 12.31
N ASP A 4 -11.87 -20.40 11.56
CA ASP A 4 -11.42 -21.05 10.33
C ASP A 4 -11.10 -19.98 9.27
N PRO A 5 -9.85 -19.88 8.78
CA PRO A 5 -9.44 -18.84 7.85
C PRO A 5 -10.23 -18.85 6.54
N ASP A 6 -10.62 -20.03 6.05
CA ASP A 6 -11.37 -20.18 4.80
C ASP A 6 -12.85 -19.84 5.00
N ALA A 7 -13.39 -20.06 6.21
CA ALA A 7 -14.71 -19.55 6.58
C ALA A 7 -14.72 -18.02 6.68
N VAL A 8 -13.64 -17.41 7.20
CA VAL A 8 -13.48 -15.96 7.28
C VAL A 8 -13.36 -15.35 5.88
N GLY A 9 -12.52 -15.92 5.02
CA GLY A 9 -12.35 -15.45 3.64
C GLY A 9 -13.68 -15.44 2.87
N ARG A 10 -14.45 -16.53 2.95
CA ARG A 10 -15.78 -16.60 2.30
C ARG A 10 -16.80 -15.61 2.87
N ALA A 11 -16.78 -15.38 4.18
CA ALA A 11 -17.67 -14.40 4.81
C ALA A 11 -17.31 -12.96 4.43
N LEU A 12 -16.01 -12.67 4.31
CA LEU A 12 -15.50 -11.39 3.82
C LEU A 12 -15.89 -11.19 2.35
N ASP A 13 -15.69 -12.17 1.48
CA ASP A 13 -16.03 -12.07 0.06
C ASP A 13 -17.54 -11.90 -0.18
N ALA A 14 -18.38 -12.62 0.59
CA ALA A 14 -19.83 -12.50 0.51
C ALA A 14 -20.38 -11.13 0.95
N HIS A 15 -19.60 -10.40 1.75
CA HIS A 15 -19.97 -9.11 2.32
C HIS A 15 -18.96 -8.00 1.99
N ASN A 16 -18.17 -8.13 0.94
CA ASN A 16 -17.19 -7.12 0.55
C ASN A 16 -17.90 -6.04 -0.28
N PRO A 17 -18.33 -4.90 0.30
CA PRO A 17 -18.95 -3.85 -0.51
C PRO A 17 -17.91 -3.33 -1.52
N PRO A 18 -18.35 -2.89 -2.72
CA PRO A 18 -17.44 -2.35 -3.74
C PRO A 18 -16.58 -1.19 -3.22
N GLU A 19 -17.07 -0.46 -2.23
CA GLU A 19 -16.34 0.61 -1.51
C GLU A 19 -15.11 0.09 -0.75
N GLN A 20 -15.18 -1.10 -0.15
CA GLN A 20 -14.03 -1.71 0.53
C GLN A 20 -12.98 -2.23 -0.47
N GLN A 21 -13.39 -2.73 -1.63
CA GLN A 21 -12.44 -3.10 -2.69
C GLN A 21 -11.70 -1.86 -3.24
N GLN A 22 -12.41 -0.75 -3.41
CA GLN A 22 -11.79 0.52 -3.79
C GLN A 22 -10.82 1.01 -2.72
N PHE A 23 -11.21 0.94 -1.44
CA PHE A 23 -10.34 1.30 -0.32
C PHE A 23 -9.07 0.42 -0.26
N GLN A 24 -9.20 -0.90 -0.43
CA GLN A 24 -8.06 -1.81 -0.48
C GLN A 24 -7.13 -1.48 -1.65
N THR A 25 -7.68 -1.19 -2.83
CA THR A 25 -6.90 -0.77 -4.00
C THR A 25 -6.14 0.53 -3.72
N MET A 26 -6.78 1.50 -3.07
CA MET A 26 -6.13 2.75 -2.65
C MET A 26 -5.01 2.52 -1.64
N LEU A 27 -5.18 1.61 -0.67
CA LEU A 27 -4.11 1.26 0.27
C LEU A 27 -2.90 0.65 -0.45
N PHE A 28 -3.13 -0.27 -1.40
CA PHE A 28 -2.04 -0.88 -2.15
C PHE A 28 -1.32 0.10 -3.09
N SER A 29 -1.97 1.18 -3.53
CA SER A 29 -1.30 2.23 -4.31
C SER A 29 -0.09 2.87 -3.60
N LYS A 30 -0.03 2.79 -2.26
CA LYS A 30 1.08 3.29 -1.44
C LYS A 30 2.00 2.19 -0.91
N ILE A 31 1.46 1.01 -0.64
CA ILE A 31 2.24 -0.12 -0.11
C ILE A 31 3.18 -0.69 -1.18
N VAL A 32 2.72 -0.82 -2.43
CA VAL A 32 3.50 -1.42 -3.52
C VAL A 32 4.79 -0.63 -3.82
N PRO A 33 4.79 0.71 -3.97
CA PRO A 33 6.04 1.45 -4.20
C PRO A 33 7.02 1.39 -3.02
N GLU A 34 6.55 1.41 -1.77
CA GLU A 34 7.42 1.26 -0.59
C GLU A 34 8.03 -0.15 -0.51
N CYS A 35 7.27 -1.20 -0.85
CA CYS A 35 7.80 -2.56 -0.96
C CYS A 35 8.88 -2.68 -2.06
N LYS A 36 8.79 -1.90 -3.14
CA LYS A 36 9.81 -1.84 -4.19
C LYS A 36 11.07 -1.18 -3.67
N LYS A 37 10.93 -0.03 -3.02
CA LYS A 37 12.03 0.75 -2.44
C LYS A 37 12.81 -0.01 -1.37
N LEU A 38 12.12 -0.75 -0.52
CA LEU A 38 12.73 -1.61 0.50
C LEU A 38 13.34 -2.90 -0.09
N GLY A 39 13.18 -3.15 -1.40
CA GLY A 39 13.65 -4.37 -2.07
C GLY A 39 12.84 -5.61 -1.73
N LEU A 40 11.67 -5.46 -1.07
CA LEU A 40 10.83 -6.56 -0.61
C LEU A 40 10.05 -7.22 -1.75
N LEU A 41 9.81 -6.49 -2.83
CA LEU A 41 9.08 -6.96 -4.01
C LEU A 41 9.78 -8.15 -4.69
N ASP A 42 11.10 -8.07 -4.81
CA ASP A 42 11.94 -9.09 -5.44
C ASP A 42 12.69 -9.97 -4.42
N ALA A 43 12.57 -9.66 -3.13
CA ALA A 43 13.09 -10.48 -2.05
C ALA A 43 12.39 -11.85 -1.98
N SER A 44 13.02 -12.80 -1.29
CA SER A 44 12.45 -14.14 -1.02
C SER A 44 11.93 -14.86 -2.27
N GLY A 45 12.61 -14.67 -3.42
CA GLY A 45 12.26 -15.33 -4.68
C GLY A 45 11.07 -14.71 -5.43
N GLY A 46 10.67 -13.49 -5.11
CA GLY A 46 9.62 -12.77 -5.86
C GLY A 46 8.19 -13.15 -5.48
N TRP A 47 7.99 -13.85 -4.36
CA TRP A 47 6.65 -14.25 -3.88
C TRP A 47 5.70 -13.05 -3.73
N LEU A 48 6.22 -11.91 -3.24
CA LEU A 48 5.42 -10.70 -3.07
C LEU A 48 4.99 -10.11 -4.42
N ARG A 49 5.89 -10.15 -5.42
CA ARG A 49 5.59 -9.73 -6.80
C ARG A 49 4.48 -10.59 -7.41
N GLU A 50 4.51 -11.90 -7.23
CA GLU A 50 3.45 -12.80 -7.72
C GLU A 50 2.10 -12.45 -7.10
N ARG A 51 2.04 -12.29 -5.77
CA ARG A 51 0.80 -11.94 -5.04
C ARG A 51 0.21 -10.58 -5.45
N PHE A 52 1.05 -9.57 -5.65
CA PHE A 52 0.60 -8.26 -6.13
C PHE A 52 0.15 -8.27 -7.59
N THR A 53 0.71 -9.18 -8.39
CA THR A 53 0.26 -9.41 -9.77
C THR A 53 -1.10 -10.09 -9.80
N GLU A 54 -1.30 -11.14 -8.99
CA GLU A 54 -2.60 -11.84 -8.87
C GLU A 54 -3.73 -10.92 -8.38
N THR A 55 -3.42 -10.00 -7.46
CA THR A 55 -4.40 -9.04 -6.91
C THR A 55 -4.65 -7.85 -7.85
N GLY A 56 -3.85 -7.67 -8.91
CA GLY A 56 -4.00 -6.57 -9.87
C GLY A 56 -3.49 -5.21 -9.38
N VAL A 57 -2.68 -5.19 -8.31
CA VAL A 57 -2.14 -3.96 -7.70
C VAL A 57 -0.70 -3.66 -8.12
N ILE A 58 -0.05 -4.58 -8.84
CA ILE A 58 1.34 -4.42 -9.30
C ILE A 58 1.55 -3.19 -10.21
N GLN A 59 0.49 -2.71 -10.88
CA GLN A 59 0.49 -1.49 -11.69
C GLN A 59 0.86 -0.21 -10.92
N PHE A 60 0.80 -0.26 -9.59
CA PHE A 60 1.19 0.85 -8.71
C PHE A 60 2.69 0.81 -8.34
N GLU A 61 3.49 -0.12 -8.87
CA GLU A 61 4.92 -0.23 -8.51
C GLU A 61 5.78 0.97 -8.94
N ASP A 62 5.31 1.75 -9.91
CA ASP A 62 5.94 2.99 -10.37
C ASP A 62 5.11 4.24 -10.01
N TRP A 63 4.04 4.07 -9.23
CA TRP A 63 3.28 5.20 -8.71
C TRP A 63 4.06 5.92 -7.61
N VAL A 64 3.84 7.24 -7.51
CA VAL A 64 4.59 8.14 -6.62
C VAL A 64 4.69 7.58 -5.21
N ASP A 65 5.94 7.31 -4.85
CA ASP A 65 6.40 6.84 -3.56
C ASP A 65 6.00 7.81 -2.44
N THR A 66 5.48 7.31 -1.32
CA THR A 66 5.13 8.12 -0.14
C THR A 66 6.34 8.85 0.47
N GLY A 67 7.55 8.43 0.12
CA GLY A 67 8.79 9.13 0.44
C GLY A 67 8.89 10.56 -0.11
N GLU A 68 8.37 10.84 -1.31
CA GLU A 68 8.34 12.23 -1.82
C GLU A 68 7.25 13.07 -1.14
N GLU A 69 6.17 12.44 -0.71
CA GLU A 69 5.07 13.09 0.01
C GLU A 69 5.54 13.60 1.39
N TYR A 70 6.45 12.88 2.07
CA TYR A 70 7.10 13.35 3.29
C TYR A 70 8.09 14.50 3.05
N ALA A 71 8.83 14.50 1.93
CA ALA A 71 9.73 15.61 1.60
C ALA A 71 8.95 16.91 1.33
N LEU A 72 7.77 16.82 0.71
CA LEU A 72 6.85 17.94 0.52
C LEU A 72 6.24 18.45 1.83
N LEU A 73 5.95 17.57 2.79
CA LEU A 73 5.48 17.95 4.14
C LEU A 73 6.60 18.59 4.98
N ASP A 74 7.86 18.24 4.72
CA ASP A 74 9.04 18.87 5.34
C ASP A 74 9.26 20.31 4.84
N GLU A 75 8.94 20.61 3.57
CA GLU A 75 8.98 21.99 3.06
C GLU A 75 7.97 22.92 3.76
N VAL A 76 6.76 22.44 4.07
CA VAL A 76 5.76 23.20 4.86
C VAL A 76 6.24 23.43 6.31
N SER A 77 7.03 22.49 6.85
CA SER A 77 7.63 22.63 8.18
C SER A 77 8.75 23.66 8.16
N ARG A 78 9.61 23.67 7.13
CA ARG A 78 10.62 24.71 6.88
C ARG A 78 10.01 26.10 6.72
N ASP A 79 8.90 26.24 6.01
CA ASP A 79 8.22 27.52 5.82
C ASP A 79 7.65 28.07 7.15
N ARG A 80 7.16 27.20 8.05
CA ARG A 80 6.73 27.58 9.41
C ARG A 80 7.90 28.06 10.26
N ASP A 81 9.04 27.38 10.19
CA ASP A 81 10.24 27.75 10.94
C ASP A 81 10.85 29.08 10.43
N ALA A 82 10.78 29.33 9.12
CA ALA A 82 11.24 30.58 8.51
C ALA A 82 10.35 31.80 8.79
N GLN A 83 9.05 31.61 9.01
CA GLN A 83 8.14 32.69 9.45
C GLN A 83 8.19 32.98 10.96
N SER A 84 8.84 32.10 11.74
CA SER A 84 8.91 32.20 13.20
C SER A 84 10.23 32.84 13.71
N ALA A 85 11.12 33.26 12.80
CA ALA A 85 12.41 33.92 13.08
C ALA A 85 12.39 35.38 12.61
#